data_AF-A0A2B9PUM4-F1
#
_entry.id   AF-A0A2B9PUM4-F1
#
_cell.length_a   1.000
_cell.length_b   1.000
_cell.length_c   1.000
_cell.angle_alpha   90.00
_cell.angle_beta   90.00
_cell.angle_gamma   90.00
#
_symmetry.space_group_name_H-M   'P 1'
#
loop_
_entity.id
_entity.type
_entity.pdbx_description
1 polymer ?
#
loop_
_entity_poly.entity_id
_entity_poly.type
_entity_poly.pdbx_seq_one_letter_code
_entity_poly.pdbx_strand_id
1 'polypeptide(L)'
;MIYIEMDKEAVQCHWVYVSQKGANKGQPLKFNLYKKFWYYYKLSFDASKTFEDREFNKSVSIVYEYLFKNIERIAVAKLDEIELIQEEYDTLIAHVFTNKAKLKVEGILNELQKFFENEYERFGNGYLINFGGEIIRWNAYAYVKKLKVNVCPYCNAQFTLTIEPGESPRESGKVRAELDHFISKSRYPIFAMSIYNLVPSCKVCNQSLKHEKETSLMTHFNPFDDNIEGQFKVSRQFKQRKLNISYVDSILGEENEIEITILPSKLGYPYIRDLKQREFNRKVNNNVKMFRLKAVYNQHKEFIQENILKARIYNEIYLNQLEFDFPLIIKNENDLKTLLIKPSIEFTNNILSKALSDILNEEIFINKK
;
A
#
# COMPACT_ATOMS: atom_id res chain seq x y z
N MET A 1 1.92 10.12 -3.28
CA MET A 1 2.12 8.74 -2.77
C MET A 1 3.56 8.59 -2.36
N ILE A 2 3.83 7.73 -1.38
CA ILE A 2 5.16 7.45 -0.86
C ILE A 2 5.44 5.94 -0.88
N TYR A 3 6.72 5.58 -0.95
CA TYR A 3 7.17 4.21 -1.01
C TYR A 3 7.09 3.56 0.38
N ILE A 4 6.78 2.26 0.39
CA ILE A 4 6.93 1.41 1.57
C ILE A 4 7.93 0.32 1.23
N GLU A 5 9.03 0.27 1.98
CA GLU A 5 9.95 -0.85 1.92
C GLU A 5 9.36 -2.04 2.70
N MET A 6 9.29 -3.21 2.07
CA MET A 6 8.86 -4.42 2.74
C MET A 6 9.99 -4.96 3.62
N ASP A 7 9.71 -5.10 4.91
CA ASP A 7 10.65 -5.69 5.87
C ASP A 7 10.88 -7.19 5.58
N LYS A 8 12.15 -7.59 5.46
CA LYS A 8 12.52 -8.98 5.10
C LYS A 8 12.09 -9.99 6.16
N GLU A 9 12.17 -9.63 7.44
CA GLU A 9 11.71 -10.50 8.53
C GLU A 9 10.20 -10.62 8.52
N ALA A 10 9.46 -9.56 8.17
CA ALA A 10 8.01 -9.61 8.03
C ALA A 10 7.58 -10.62 6.97
N VAL A 11 8.27 -10.67 5.83
CA VAL A 11 8.04 -11.69 4.79
C VAL A 11 8.24 -13.10 5.33
N GLN A 12 9.35 -13.33 6.05
CA GLN A 12 9.67 -14.64 6.61
C GLN A 12 8.68 -15.05 7.72
N CYS A 13 8.37 -14.15 8.64
CA CYS A 13 7.39 -14.38 9.71
C CYS A 13 6.01 -14.70 9.12
N HIS A 14 5.61 -13.96 8.07
CA HIS A 14 4.36 -14.20 7.38
C HIS A 14 4.34 -15.56 6.68
N TRP A 15 5.45 -15.97 6.05
CA TRP A 15 5.55 -17.31 5.49
C TRP A 15 5.43 -18.41 6.56
N VAL A 16 6.13 -18.27 7.70
CA VAL A 16 6.01 -19.21 8.81
C VAL A 16 4.56 -19.28 9.30
N TYR A 17 3.89 -18.13 9.45
CA TYR A 17 2.48 -18.07 9.80
C TYR A 17 1.62 -18.82 8.77
N VAL A 18 1.79 -18.59 7.48
CA VAL A 18 0.97 -19.21 6.42
C VAL A 18 1.23 -20.72 6.26
N SER A 19 2.43 -21.21 6.60
CA SER A 19 2.89 -22.56 6.26
C SER A 19 3.03 -23.51 7.45
N GLN A 20 3.33 -23.02 8.65
CA GLN A 20 3.69 -23.85 9.79
C GLN A 20 2.62 -23.83 10.88
N LYS A 21 2.50 -24.95 11.60
CA LYS A 21 1.58 -25.05 12.74
C LYS A 21 2.02 -24.09 13.83
N GLY A 22 1.08 -23.26 14.29
CA GLY A 22 1.35 -22.32 15.38
C GLY A 22 1.73 -23.05 16.67
N ALA A 23 2.58 -22.42 17.48
CA ALA A 23 3.03 -22.93 18.78
C ALA A 23 1.85 -23.18 19.74
N ASN A 24 0.75 -22.44 19.57
CA ASN A 24 -0.52 -22.59 20.30
C ASN A 24 -1.57 -23.40 19.51
N LYS A 25 -1.15 -24.34 18.65
CA LYS A 25 -2.02 -25.19 17.80
C LYS A 25 -2.80 -24.43 16.71
N GLY A 26 -2.42 -23.21 16.36
CA GLY A 26 -2.96 -22.51 15.19
C GLY A 26 -2.79 -23.34 13.91
N GLN A 27 -3.87 -23.55 13.15
CA GLN A 27 -3.82 -24.27 11.87
C GLN A 27 -3.45 -23.28 10.75
N PRO A 28 -2.37 -23.56 9.98
CA PRO A 28 -1.91 -22.68 8.92
C PRO A 28 -2.76 -22.82 7.66
N LEU A 29 -2.82 -21.74 6.89
CA LEU A 29 -3.53 -21.67 5.61
C LEU A 29 -3.11 -22.78 4.65
N LYS A 30 -1.80 -23.07 4.55
CA LYS A 30 -1.28 -24.16 3.71
C LYS A 30 -1.90 -25.52 4.08
N PHE A 31 -2.06 -25.81 5.37
CA PHE A 31 -2.67 -27.05 5.83
C PHE A 31 -4.19 -27.08 5.56
N ASN A 32 -4.87 -25.94 5.68
CA ASN A 32 -6.30 -25.84 5.38
C ASN A 32 -6.59 -26.02 3.88
N LEU A 33 -5.74 -25.49 3.00
CA LEU A 33 -5.79 -25.74 1.55
C LEU A 33 -5.57 -27.22 1.23
N TYR A 34 -4.58 -27.85 1.87
CA TYR A 34 -4.33 -29.29 1.72
C TYR A 34 -5.55 -30.15 2.11
N LYS A 35 -6.24 -29.81 3.21
CA LYS A 35 -7.48 -30.49 3.61
C LYS A 35 -8.58 -30.35 2.56
N LYS A 36 -8.77 -29.14 2.02
CA LYS A 36 -9.76 -28.87 0.97
C LYS A 36 -9.45 -29.65 -0.31
N PHE A 37 -8.19 -29.67 -0.73
CA PHE A 37 -7.73 -30.51 -1.83
C PHE A 37 -8.16 -31.97 -1.65
N TRP A 38 -7.79 -32.60 -0.53
CA TRP A 38 -8.12 -34.01 -0.28
C TRP A 38 -9.62 -34.27 -0.12
N TYR A 39 -10.37 -33.30 0.40
CA TYR A 39 -11.82 -33.40 0.50
C TYR A 39 -12.45 -33.54 -0.89
N TYR A 40 -12.16 -32.62 -1.82
CA TYR A 40 -12.69 -32.69 -3.19
C TYR A 40 -12.12 -33.85 -3.99
N TYR A 41 -10.84 -34.17 -3.79
CA TYR A 41 -10.21 -35.35 -4.41
C TYR A 41 -10.97 -36.62 -4.05
N LYS A 42 -11.27 -36.86 -2.76
CA LYS A 42 -12.05 -38.03 -2.35
C LYS A 42 -13.46 -38.05 -2.96
N LEU A 43 -14.13 -36.90 -2.99
CA LEU A 43 -15.46 -36.78 -3.62
C LEU A 43 -15.45 -37.08 -5.13
N SER A 44 -14.32 -36.90 -5.80
CA SER A 44 -14.16 -37.25 -7.22
C SER A 44 -14.12 -38.76 -7.49
N PHE A 45 -13.93 -39.59 -6.45
CA PHE A 45 -13.96 -41.06 -6.53
C PHE A 45 -15.15 -41.68 -5.80
N ASP A 46 -16.04 -40.86 -5.25
CA ASP A 46 -17.19 -41.35 -4.48
C ASP A 46 -18.22 -42.02 -5.40
N ALA A 47 -18.38 -43.33 -5.25
CA ALA A 47 -19.30 -44.14 -6.05
C ALA A 47 -20.77 -43.72 -5.87
N SER A 48 -21.12 -43.05 -4.76
CA SER A 48 -22.47 -42.53 -4.49
C SER A 48 -22.83 -41.27 -5.29
N LYS A 49 -21.84 -40.61 -5.90
CA LYS A 49 -22.03 -39.38 -6.70
C LYS A 49 -22.24 -39.70 -8.17
N THR A 50 -22.95 -38.80 -8.87
CA THR A 50 -23.08 -38.85 -10.33
C THR A 50 -21.72 -38.68 -11.00
N PHE A 51 -21.59 -39.15 -12.25
CA PHE A 51 -20.37 -38.94 -13.03
C PHE A 51 -20.05 -37.44 -13.17
N GLU A 52 -21.06 -36.62 -13.43
CA GLU A 52 -20.90 -35.16 -13.55
C GLU A 52 -20.42 -34.52 -12.25
N ASP A 53 -20.93 -34.95 -11.10
CA ASP A 53 -20.49 -34.44 -9.79
C ASP A 53 -19.06 -34.89 -9.48
N ARG A 54 -18.69 -36.14 -9.81
CA ARG A 54 -17.31 -36.61 -9.65
C ARG A 54 -16.34 -35.79 -10.49
N GLU A 55 -16.65 -35.56 -11.76
CA GLU A 55 -15.85 -34.72 -12.65
C GLU A 55 -15.79 -33.26 -12.19
N PHE A 56 -16.89 -32.71 -11.66
CA PHE A 56 -16.88 -31.38 -11.07
C PHE A 56 -15.99 -31.30 -9.82
N ASN A 57 -16.08 -32.27 -8.90
CA ASN A 57 -15.23 -32.32 -7.72
C ASN A 57 -13.76 -32.51 -8.07
N LYS A 58 -13.46 -33.27 -9.14
CA LYS A 58 -12.11 -33.38 -9.69
C LYS A 58 -11.58 -32.01 -10.12
N SER A 59 -12.37 -31.25 -10.89
CA SER A 59 -12.07 -29.86 -11.25
C SER A 59 -11.77 -29.00 -10.01
N VAL A 60 -12.64 -29.02 -9.00
CA VAL A 60 -12.41 -28.24 -7.77
C VAL A 60 -11.14 -28.68 -7.03
N SER A 61 -10.83 -29.98 -7.01
CA SER A 61 -9.61 -30.49 -6.39
C SER A 61 -8.34 -29.93 -7.06
N ILE A 62 -8.33 -29.79 -8.39
CA ILE A 62 -7.21 -29.20 -9.14
C ILE A 62 -6.98 -27.74 -8.73
N VAL A 63 -8.05 -26.96 -8.50
CA VAL A 63 -7.94 -25.57 -8.02
C VAL A 63 -7.27 -25.54 -6.65
N TYR A 64 -7.75 -26.33 -5.68
CA TYR A 64 -7.14 -26.38 -4.34
C TYR A 64 -5.71 -26.94 -4.35
N GLU A 65 -5.39 -27.87 -5.26
CA GLU A 65 -4.05 -28.37 -5.45
C GLU A 65 -3.10 -27.26 -5.93
N TYR A 66 -3.52 -26.47 -6.94
CA TYR A 66 -2.76 -25.32 -7.40
C TYR A 66 -2.51 -24.32 -6.26
N LEU A 67 -3.55 -23.96 -5.50
CA LEU A 67 -3.43 -23.03 -4.39
C LEU A 67 -2.50 -23.57 -3.30
N PHE A 68 -2.63 -24.84 -2.92
CA PHE A 68 -1.76 -25.47 -1.94
C PHE A 68 -0.29 -25.48 -2.37
N LYS A 69 -0.01 -25.82 -3.64
CA LYS A 69 1.35 -25.87 -4.20
C LYS A 69 1.97 -24.48 -4.33
N ASN A 70 1.16 -23.47 -4.66
CA ASN A 70 1.63 -22.10 -4.91
C ASN A 70 1.42 -21.14 -3.73
N ILE A 71 0.98 -21.60 -2.56
CA ILE A 71 0.62 -20.69 -1.46
C ILE A 71 1.78 -19.82 -0.97
N GLU A 72 3.02 -20.30 -1.09
CA GLU A 72 4.21 -19.49 -0.82
C GLU A 72 4.29 -18.31 -1.78
N ARG A 73 4.30 -18.59 -3.09
CA ARG A 73 4.26 -17.58 -4.15
C ARG A 73 3.10 -16.61 -3.90
N ILE A 74 1.89 -17.11 -3.67
CA ILE A 74 0.71 -16.27 -3.43
C ILE A 74 0.90 -15.37 -2.18
N ALA A 75 1.36 -15.89 -1.05
CA ALA A 75 1.40 -15.15 0.20
C ALA A 75 2.53 -14.10 0.26
N VAL A 76 3.67 -14.36 -0.38
CA VAL A 76 4.88 -13.53 -0.26
C VAL A 76 5.44 -12.98 -1.57
N ALA A 77 4.78 -13.22 -2.71
CA ALA A 77 5.17 -12.65 -4.01
C ALA A 77 5.22 -11.11 -3.96
N LYS A 78 6.23 -10.59 -4.65
CA LYS A 78 6.32 -9.18 -5.04
C LYS A 78 5.30 -8.86 -6.13
N LEU A 79 5.16 -7.57 -6.45
CA LEU A 79 4.12 -7.06 -7.33
C LEU A 79 4.18 -7.65 -8.76
N ASP A 80 5.37 -7.81 -9.32
CA ASP A 80 5.61 -8.41 -10.63
C ASP A 80 5.12 -9.87 -10.70
N GLU A 81 5.44 -10.65 -9.67
CA GLU A 81 5.01 -12.04 -9.56
C GLU A 81 3.50 -12.17 -9.28
N ILE A 82 2.88 -11.21 -8.59
CA ILE A 82 1.42 -11.20 -8.37
C ILE A 82 0.66 -11.11 -9.70
N GLU A 83 1.11 -10.29 -10.65
CA GLU A 83 0.48 -10.20 -11.98
C GLU A 83 0.54 -11.54 -12.73
N LEU A 84 1.68 -12.24 -12.67
CA LEU A 84 1.83 -13.57 -13.27
C LEU A 84 0.89 -14.60 -12.64
N ILE A 85 0.79 -14.60 -11.30
CA ILE A 85 -0.12 -15.50 -10.56
C ILE A 85 -1.59 -15.21 -10.92
N GLN A 86 -1.95 -13.95 -11.17
CA GLN A 86 -3.30 -13.57 -11.62
C GLN A 86 -3.63 -14.23 -12.97
N GLU A 87 -2.74 -14.13 -13.94
CA GLU A 87 -2.91 -14.73 -15.27
C GLU A 87 -2.95 -16.26 -15.22
N GLU A 88 -2.06 -16.88 -14.43
CA GLU A 88 -2.05 -18.33 -14.18
C GLU A 88 -3.39 -18.79 -13.56
N TYR A 89 -3.87 -18.06 -12.55
CA TYR A 89 -5.11 -18.39 -11.86
C TYR A 89 -6.34 -18.23 -12.76
N ASP A 90 -6.43 -17.13 -13.52
CA ASP A 90 -7.55 -16.90 -14.44
C ASP A 90 -7.58 -17.96 -15.55
N THR A 91 -6.41 -18.33 -16.09
CA THR A 91 -6.27 -19.41 -17.07
C THR A 91 -6.71 -20.76 -16.48
N LEU A 92 -6.29 -21.06 -15.25
CA LEU A 92 -6.67 -22.28 -14.55
C LEU A 92 -8.18 -22.36 -14.35
N ILE A 93 -8.81 -21.31 -13.82
CA ILE A 93 -10.26 -21.28 -13.56
C ILE A 93 -11.04 -21.44 -14.85
N ALA A 94 -10.65 -20.74 -15.92
CA ALA A 94 -11.29 -20.85 -17.22
C ALA A 94 -11.19 -22.29 -17.77
N HIS A 95 -10.00 -22.90 -17.73
CA HIS A 95 -9.77 -24.25 -18.22
C HIS A 95 -10.53 -25.31 -17.42
N VAL A 96 -10.37 -25.29 -16.09
CA VAL A 96 -10.88 -26.33 -15.18
C VAL A 96 -12.40 -26.36 -15.10
N PHE A 97 -13.04 -25.19 -15.28
CA PHE A 97 -14.50 -25.06 -15.27
C PHE A 97 -15.11 -24.88 -16.66
N THR A 98 -14.35 -25.11 -17.74
CA THR A 98 -14.89 -25.12 -19.10
C THR A 98 -16.09 -26.07 -19.21
N ASN A 99 -17.19 -25.57 -19.78
CA ASN A 99 -18.46 -26.30 -19.96
C ASN A 99 -19.10 -26.85 -18.67
N LYS A 100 -18.71 -26.35 -17.49
CA LYS A 100 -19.35 -26.74 -16.21
C LYS A 100 -20.56 -25.84 -15.93
N ALA A 101 -21.51 -26.35 -15.15
CA ALA A 101 -22.72 -25.62 -14.79
C ALA A 101 -22.40 -24.33 -14.02
N LYS A 102 -22.78 -23.17 -14.57
CA LYS A 102 -22.46 -21.84 -14.04
C LYS A 102 -22.77 -21.68 -12.55
N LEU A 103 -23.96 -22.10 -12.11
CA LEU A 103 -24.37 -22.02 -10.70
C LEU A 103 -23.46 -22.82 -9.76
N LYS A 104 -22.95 -23.98 -10.19
CA LYS A 104 -21.99 -24.77 -9.38
C LYS A 104 -20.65 -24.06 -9.28
N VAL A 105 -20.18 -23.46 -10.38
CA VAL A 105 -18.92 -22.69 -10.41
C VAL A 105 -19.01 -21.48 -9.49
N GLU A 106 -20.08 -20.69 -9.59
CA GLU A 106 -20.33 -19.54 -8.69
C GLU A 106 -20.36 -19.96 -7.22
N GLY A 107 -20.98 -21.11 -6.92
CA GLY A 107 -20.98 -21.68 -5.57
C GLY A 107 -19.57 -21.94 -5.01
N ILE A 108 -18.68 -22.52 -5.83
CA ILE A 108 -17.30 -22.79 -5.43
C ILE A 108 -16.46 -21.51 -5.32
N LEU A 109 -16.63 -20.56 -6.23
CA LEU A 109 -15.93 -19.27 -6.15
C LEU A 109 -16.33 -18.49 -4.88
N ASN A 110 -17.62 -18.53 -4.53
CA ASN A 110 -18.12 -17.95 -3.27
C ASN A 110 -17.58 -18.68 -2.04
N GLU A 111 -17.46 -20.01 -2.09
CA GLU A 111 -16.82 -20.78 -1.02
C GLU A 111 -15.34 -20.39 -0.85
N LEU A 112 -14.62 -20.26 -1.96
CA LEU A 112 -13.22 -19.86 -1.95
C LEU A 112 -13.04 -18.44 -1.40
N GLN A 113 -13.92 -17.52 -1.78
CA GLN A 113 -13.93 -16.16 -1.24
C GLN A 113 -14.08 -16.19 0.28
N LYS A 114 -15.12 -16.86 0.79
CA LYS A 114 -15.35 -16.98 2.24
C LYS A 114 -14.18 -17.66 2.96
N PHE A 115 -13.56 -18.65 2.32
CA PHE A 115 -12.40 -19.34 2.88
C PHE A 115 -11.25 -18.36 3.15
N PHE A 116 -10.86 -17.53 2.17
CA PHE A 116 -9.77 -16.56 2.34
C PHE A 116 -10.17 -15.36 3.22
N GLU A 117 -11.43 -14.93 3.20
CA GLU A 117 -11.93 -13.90 4.10
C GLU A 117 -11.80 -14.31 5.57
N ASN A 118 -12.20 -15.55 5.91
CA ASN A 118 -12.05 -16.09 7.26
C ASN A 118 -10.57 -16.14 7.69
N GLU A 119 -9.65 -16.48 6.78
CA GLU A 119 -8.22 -16.54 7.08
C GLU A 119 -7.62 -15.15 7.30
N TYR A 120 -8.07 -14.14 6.55
CA TYR A 120 -7.72 -12.75 6.78
C TYR A 120 -8.27 -12.22 8.12
N GLU A 121 -9.52 -12.55 8.47
CA GLU A 121 -10.10 -12.20 9.78
C GLU A 121 -9.29 -12.82 10.94
N ARG A 122 -8.89 -14.10 10.79
CA ARG A 122 -8.00 -14.78 11.74
C ARG A 122 -6.66 -14.05 11.87
N PHE A 123 -6.09 -13.55 10.77
CA PHE A 123 -4.84 -12.79 10.78
C PHE A 123 -4.92 -11.49 11.61
N GLY A 124 -6.11 -10.92 11.77
CA GLY A 124 -6.34 -9.76 12.65
C GLY A 124 -5.84 -9.98 14.08
N ASN A 125 -6.11 -11.16 14.65
CA ASN A 125 -5.62 -11.55 15.98
C ASN A 125 -4.36 -12.43 15.94
N GLY A 126 -4.23 -13.20 14.87
CA GLY A 126 -3.12 -14.09 14.55
C GLY A 126 -2.85 -15.15 15.62
N TYR A 127 -1.65 -15.72 15.60
CA TYR A 127 -1.24 -16.76 16.55
C TYR A 127 0.27 -16.76 16.76
N LEU A 128 0.71 -17.60 17.71
CA LEU A 128 2.13 -17.74 18.04
C LEU A 128 2.85 -18.59 16.99
N ILE A 129 3.94 -18.07 16.44
CA ILE A 129 4.84 -18.76 15.52
C ILE A 129 6.21 -18.95 16.18
N ASN A 130 6.95 -19.97 15.76
CA ASN A 130 8.36 -20.12 16.11
C ASN A 130 9.20 -19.56 14.96
N PHE A 131 9.91 -18.47 15.20
CA PHE A 131 10.76 -17.82 14.21
C PHE A 131 12.16 -17.65 14.80
N GLY A 132 13.17 -18.28 14.19
CA GLY A 132 14.56 -18.20 14.69
C GLY A 132 14.79 -18.80 16.07
N GLY A 133 13.88 -19.67 16.56
CA GLY A 133 13.92 -20.20 17.92
C GLY A 133 13.11 -19.39 18.93
N GLU A 134 12.58 -18.24 18.54
CA GLU A 134 11.74 -17.38 19.39
C GLU A 134 10.26 -17.58 19.10
N ILE A 135 9.45 -17.56 20.17
CA ILE A 135 7.99 -17.62 20.06
C ILE A 135 7.46 -16.20 19.99
N ILE A 136 6.99 -15.79 18.80
CA ILE A 136 6.42 -14.46 18.57
C ILE A 136 4.96 -14.55 18.15
N ARG A 137 4.15 -13.56 18.51
CA ARG A 137 2.78 -13.44 17.99
C ARG A 137 2.82 -12.74 16.64
N TRP A 138 2.45 -13.46 15.58
CA TRP A 138 2.29 -12.86 14.25
C TRP A 138 0.83 -12.60 13.94
N ASN A 139 0.49 -11.33 13.69
CA ASN A 139 -0.84 -10.84 13.37
C ASN A 139 -0.75 -9.52 12.59
N ALA A 140 -1.91 -8.93 12.27
CA ALA A 140 -1.97 -7.65 11.55
C ALA A 140 -1.25 -6.49 12.27
N TYR A 141 -1.20 -6.47 13.61
CA TYR A 141 -0.47 -5.44 14.37
C TYR A 141 1.04 -5.60 14.23
N ALA A 142 1.55 -6.82 14.42
CA ALA A 142 2.96 -7.14 14.26
C ALA A 142 3.45 -6.82 12.85
N TYR A 143 2.63 -7.11 11.83
CA TYR A 143 2.92 -6.77 10.44
C TYR A 143 3.06 -5.25 10.24
N VAL A 144 2.06 -4.45 10.63
CA VAL A 144 2.10 -2.98 10.47
C VAL A 144 3.30 -2.38 11.23
N LYS A 145 3.61 -2.90 12.43
CA LYS A 145 4.78 -2.47 13.19
C LYS A 145 6.10 -2.74 12.47
N LYS A 146 6.24 -3.90 11.81
CA LYS A 146 7.45 -4.22 11.05
C LYS A 146 7.66 -3.29 9.86
N LEU A 147 6.57 -2.83 9.22
CA LEU A 147 6.67 -1.85 8.13
C LEU A 147 7.16 -0.47 8.57
N LYS A 148 6.99 -0.10 9.85
CA LYS A 148 7.43 1.19 10.43
C LYS A 148 6.90 2.41 9.66
N VAL A 149 5.65 2.33 9.19
CA VAL A 149 4.98 3.42 8.47
C VAL A 149 3.93 4.09 9.35
N ASN A 150 4.21 5.34 9.74
CA ASN A 150 3.35 6.14 10.62
C ASN A 150 2.47 7.13 9.86
N VAL A 151 2.63 7.24 8.53
CA VAL A 151 1.84 8.11 7.67
C VAL A 151 1.28 7.33 6.48
N CYS A 152 0.03 7.59 6.12
CA CYS A 152 -0.65 6.90 5.03
C CYS A 152 0.14 7.03 3.71
N PRO A 153 0.49 5.92 3.05
CA PRO A 153 1.32 5.93 1.85
C PRO A 153 0.59 6.46 0.61
N TYR A 154 -0.74 6.35 0.58
CA TYR A 154 -1.56 6.86 -0.50
C TYR A 154 -1.54 8.39 -0.54
N CYS A 155 -1.91 9.04 0.57
CA CYS A 155 -2.06 10.49 0.60
C CYS A 155 -0.88 11.25 1.20
N ASN A 156 0.03 10.60 1.94
CA ASN A 156 1.05 11.26 2.76
C ASN A 156 0.49 12.49 3.52
N ALA A 157 -0.74 12.43 4.03
CA ALA A 157 -1.44 13.58 4.64
C ALA A 157 -2.15 13.24 5.96
N GLN A 158 -2.12 11.97 6.37
CA GLN A 158 -2.79 11.46 7.57
C GLN A 158 -1.90 10.45 8.25
N PHE A 159 -1.84 10.47 9.58
CA PHE A 159 -1.12 9.45 10.34
C PHE A 159 -1.83 8.09 10.29
N THR A 160 -1.04 7.03 10.36
CA THR A 160 -1.46 5.62 10.43
C THR A 160 -0.88 4.99 11.69
N LEU A 161 -1.21 5.60 12.83
CA LEU A 161 -0.65 5.23 14.14
C LEU A 161 -0.94 3.77 14.49
N THR A 162 0.03 3.14 15.12
CA THR A 162 -0.13 1.80 15.72
C THR A 162 0.14 1.90 17.22
N ILE A 163 -0.93 1.76 18.00
CA ILE A 163 -0.94 1.84 19.46
C ILE A 163 -1.44 0.50 19.96
N GLU A 164 -0.66 -0.11 20.85
CA GLU A 164 -1.06 -1.31 21.58
C GLU A 164 -1.68 -0.97 22.93
N PRO A 165 -2.40 -1.92 23.54
CA PRO A 165 -2.85 -1.76 24.91
C PRO A 165 -1.66 -1.47 25.83
N GLY A 166 -1.84 -0.55 26.77
CA GLY A 166 -0.88 -0.27 27.82
C GLY A 166 -0.84 -1.36 28.89
N GLU A 167 0.01 -1.18 29.91
CA GLU A 167 0.20 -2.15 30.99
C GLU A 167 -1.02 -2.23 31.92
N SER A 168 -1.78 -1.14 32.02
CA SER A 168 -2.99 -1.04 32.84
C SER A 168 -4.23 -1.52 32.09
N PRO A 169 -5.16 -2.26 32.74
CA PRO A 169 -6.46 -2.61 32.15
C PRO A 169 -7.29 -1.39 31.71
N ARG A 170 -7.00 -0.19 32.24
CA ARG A 170 -7.64 1.07 31.83
C ARG A 170 -7.11 1.61 30.49
N GLU A 171 -5.98 1.09 30.02
CA GLU A 171 -5.32 1.43 28.75
C GLU A 171 -5.52 0.31 27.72
N SER A 172 -6.71 -0.30 27.69
CA SER A 172 -7.02 -1.41 26.78
C SER A 172 -7.17 -1.01 25.31
N GLY A 173 -7.13 0.29 25.01
CA GLY A 173 -7.31 0.83 23.67
C GLY A 173 -6.18 0.39 22.74
N LYS A 174 -6.54 -0.19 21.59
CA LYS A 174 -5.59 -0.52 20.53
C LYS A 174 -6.05 0.05 19.21
N VAL A 175 -5.13 0.60 18.44
CA VAL A 175 -5.37 1.08 17.06
C VAL A 175 -4.19 0.69 16.18
N ARG A 176 -4.47 0.44 14.91
CA ARG A 176 -3.44 0.23 13.88
C ARG A 176 -3.89 0.92 12.60
N ALA A 177 -2.97 1.06 11.67
CA ALA A 177 -3.31 1.34 10.28
C ALA A 177 -4.35 0.34 9.77
N GLU A 178 -5.28 0.80 8.94
CA GLU A 178 -6.11 -0.11 8.16
C GLU A 178 -5.21 -0.86 7.18
N LEU A 179 -5.49 -2.13 6.93
CA LEU A 179 -4.81 -2.88 5.87
C LEU A 179 -5.73 -2.90 4.67
N ASP A 180 -5.40 -2.09 3.67
CA ASP A 180 -6.11 -2.05 2.40
C ASP A 180 -5.65 -3.20 1.52
N HIS A 181 -6.61 -3.91 0.91
CA HIS A 181 -6.35 -4.87 -0.15
C HIS A 181 -6.22 -4.10 -1.48
N PHE A 182 -4.98 -3.93 -1.95
CA PHE A 182 -4.73 -3.21 -3.19
C PHE A 182 -5.37 -3.90 -4.40
N ILE A 183 -5.38 -5.21 -4.46
CA ILE A 183 -6.20 -6.01 -5.36
C ILE A 183 -7.40 -6.49 -4.56
N SER A 184 -8.60 -6.19 -5.05
CA SER A 184 -9.83 -6.50 -4.33
C SER A 184 -9.95 -7.99 -4.01
N LYS A 185 -10.17 -8.29 -2.73
CA LYS A 185 -10.44 -9.65 -2.25
C LYS A 185 -11.76 -10.23 -2.76
N SER A 186 -12.71 -9.38 -3.23
CA SER A 186 -13.95 -9.87 -3.84
C SER A 186 -13.68 -10.50 -5.21
N ARG A 187 -12.69 -9.97 -5.94
CA ARG A 187 -12.34 -10.42 -7.29
C ARG A 187 -11.26 -11.49 -7.27
N TYR A 188 -10.21 -11.28 -6.48
CA TYR A 188 -9.11 -12.23 -6.31
C TYR A 188 -8.92 -12.55 -4.82
N PRO A 189 -9.81 -13.34 -4.21
CA PRO A 189 -9.73 -13.68 -2.78
C PRO A 189 -8.42 -14.37 -2.40
N ILE A 190 -7.77 -15.03 -3.36
CA ILE A 190 -6.48 -15.70 -3.15
C ILE A 190 -5.39 -14.75 -2.64
N PHE A 191 -5.48 -13.44 -2.95
CA PHE A 191 -4.51 -12.44 -2.48
C PHE A 191 -4.91 -11.75 -1.17
N ALA A 192 -5.97 -12.21 -0.49
CA ALA A 192 -6.38 -11.64 0.80
C ALA A 192 -5.29 -11.77 1.88
N MET A 193 -4.42 -12.78 1.73
CA MET A 193 -3.30 -13.08 2.60
C MET A 193 -1.94 -12.76 1.96
N SER A 194 -1.90 -12.04 0.84
CA SER A 194 -0.63 -11.65 0.21
C SER A 194 -0.09 -10.39 0.87
N ILE A 195 1.13 -10.46 1.42
CA ILE A 195 1.68 -9.36 2.22
C ILE A 195 1.88 -8.08 1.39
N TYR A 196 2.33 -8.19 0.14
CA TYR A 196 2.43 -7.06 -0.81
C TYR A 196 1.08 -6.54 -1.32
N ASN A 197 -0.01 -7.24 -1.04
CA ASN A 197 -1.37 -6.79 -1.31
C ASN A 197 -2.00 -6.06 -0.12
N LEU A 198 -1.38 -6.11 1.08
CA LEU A 198 -1.87 -5.54 2.33
C LEU A 198 -1.14 -4.22 2.63
N VAL A 199 -1.69 -3.12 2.15
CA VAL A 199 -1.10 -1.79 2.29
C VAL A 199 -1.59 -1.11 3.58
N PRO A 200 -0.71 -0.71 4.53
CA PRO A 200 -1.13 0.08 5.67
C PRO A 200 -1.63 1.44 5.20
N SER A 201 -2.83 1.86 5.61
CA SER A 201 -3.47 3.07 5.10
C SER A 201 -4.35 3.73 6.15
N CYS A 202 -4.67 5.01 5.92
CA CYS A 202 -5.65 5.72 6.76
C CYS A 202 -7.08 5.35 6.34
N LYS A 203 -8.02 5.50 7.29
CA LYS A 203 -9.45 5.25 7.05
C LYS A 203 -10.02 6.08 5.91
N VAL A 204 -9.59 7.33 5.75
CA VAL A 204 -10.05 8.21 4.68
C VAL A 204 -9.72 7.61 3.31
N CYS A 205 -8.47 7.21 3.08
CA CYS A 205 -8.05 6.64 1.80
C CYS A 205 -8.70 5.27 1.54
N ASN A 206 -8.68 4.37 2.53
CA ASN A 206 -9.19 3.01 2.38
C ASN A 206 -10.71 2.96 2.40
N GLN A 207 -11.33 3.33 3.52
CA GLN A 207 -12.77 3.13 3.74
C GLN A 207 -13.63 4.17 3.02
N SER A 208 -13.19 5.42 2.85
CA SER A 208 -14.04 6.46 2.24
C SER A 208 -13.77 6.69 0.75
N LEU A 209 -12.50 6.79 0.35
CA LEU A 209 -12.14 7.20 -1.01
C LEU A 209 -12.04 6.03 -1.98
N LYS A 210 -11.32 4.97 -1.60
CA LYS A 210 -11.27 3.70 -2.35
C LYS A 210 -12.57 2.91 -2.15
N HIS A 211 -12.93 2.60 -0.90
CA HIS A 211 -14.07 1.76 -0.54
C HIS A 211 -14.06 0.45 -1.35
N GLU A 212 -15.06 0.25 -2.20
CA GLU A 212 -15.23 -0.93 -3.06
C GLU A 212 -14.65 -0.74 -4.47
N LYS A 213 -14.09 0.44 -4.79
CA LYS A 213 -13.52 0.68 -6.11
C LYS A 213 -12.31 -0.22 -6.33
N GLU A 214 -12.29 -0.85 -7.49
CA GLU A 214 -11.21 -1.77 -7.86
C GLU A 214 -9.92 -1.03 -8.22
N THR A 215 -8.82 -1.57 -7.73
CA THR A 215 -7.46 -1.23 -8.12
C THR A 215 -6.78 -2.48 -8.70
N SER A 216 -5.84 -2.27 -9.61
CA SER A 216 -5.09 -3.33 -10.29
C SER A 216 -3.70 -2.81 -10.62
N LEU A 217 -2.71 -3.69 -10.55
CA LEU A 217 -1.31 -3.38 -10.84
C LEU A 217 -1.10 -2.90 -12.29
N MET A 218 -1.98 -3.24 -13.24
CA MET A 218 -1.94 -2.71 -14.60
C MET A 218 -2.46 -1.27 -14.76
N THR A 219 -3.22 -0.78 -13.77
CA THR A 219 -3.98 0.47 -13.90
C THR A 219 -3.65 1.50 -12.83
N HIS A 220 -2.97 1.08 -11.76
CA HIS A 220 -2.61 1.90 -10.61
C HIS A 220 -1.23 1.49 -10.12
N PHE A 221 -0.54 2.43 -9.48
CA PHE A 221 0.63 2.17 -8.67
C PHE A 221 0.25 1.76 -7.25
N ASN A 222 0.93 0.75 -6.72
CA ASN A 222 0.87 0.26 -5.36
C ASN A 222 2.01 0.92 -4.56
N PRO A 223 1.82 1.33 -3.29
CA PRO A 223 2.90 1.85 -2.45
C PRO A 223 4.16 0.99 -2.30
N PHE A 224 4.10 -0.30 -2.61
CA PHE A 224 5.28 -1.17 -2.70
C PHE A 224 6.01 -1.11 -4.06
N ASP A 225 5.54 -0.32 -5.03
CA ASP A 225 6.24 -0.06 -6.28
C ASP A 225 7.51 0.74 -6.01
N ASP A 226 8.65 0.21 -6.44
CA ASP A 226 9.93 0.88 -6.29
C ASP A 226 9.91 2.27 -6.95
N ASN A 227 10.48 3.25 -6.24
CA ASN A 227 10.54 4.64 -6.68
C ASN A 227 9.16 5.27 -7.01
N ILE A 228 8.07 4.81 -6.37
CA ILE A 228 6.73 5.40 -6.59
C ILE A 228 6.70 6.92 -6.36
N GLU A 229 7.47 7.42 -5.40
CA GLU A 229 7.57 8.84 -5.08
C GLU A 229 7.99 9.69 -6.28
N GLY A 230 8.95 9.19 -7.04
CA GLY A 230 9.47 9.84 -8.25
C GLY A 230 8.45 9.91 -9.39
N GLN A 231 7.33 9.19 -9.30
CA GLN A 231 6.30 9.12 -10.33
C GLN A 231 5.24 10.22 -10.18
N PHE A 232 5.02 10.70 -8.94
CA PHE A 232 4.03 11.74 -8.61
C PHE A 232 4.76 13.05 -8.31
N LYS A 233 4.49 14.09 -9.10
CA LYS A 233 4.99 15.45 -8.84
C LYS A 233 3.87 16.31 -8.28
N VAL A 234 4.05 16.79 -7.04
CA VAL A 234 3.17 17.76 -6.42
C VAL A 234 3.71 19.17 -6.69
N SER A 235 2.84 20.07 -7.16
CA SER A 235 3.21 21.47 -7.43
C SER A 235 2.08 22.39 -6.99
N ARG A 236 2.40 23.68 -6.77
CA ARG A 236 1.38 24.71 -6.57
C ARG A 236 1.12 25.45 -7.89
N GLN A 237 -0.13 25.81 -8.15
CA GLN A 237 -0.56 26.59 -9.30
C GLN A 237 -1.36 27.80 -8.84
N PHE A 238 -1.22 28.93 -9.54
CA PHE A 238 -1.98 30.15 -9.27
C PHE A 238 -3.20 30.23 -10.18
N LYS A 239 -4.37 30.54 -9.63
CA LYS A 239 -5.66 30.55 -10.34
C LYS A 239 -5.80 31.71 -11.34
N GLN A 240 -5.06 32.80 -11.19
CA GLN A 240 -5.07 33.92 -12.14
C GLN A 240 -3.65 34.38 -12.46
N ARG A 241 -3.44 34.84 -13.71
CA ARG A 241 -2.39 35.79 -14.07
C ARG A 241 -2.96 37.20 -13.86
N LYS A 242 -3.08 37.68 -12.61
CA LYS A 242 -3.13 39.15 -12.44
C LYS A 242 -1.75 39.69 -12.82
N LEU A 243 -1.70 40.78 -13.58
CA LEU A 243 -0.45 41.47 -13.91
C LEU A 243 0.32 41.91 -12.65
N ASN A 244 -0.39 42.10 -11.53
CA ASN A 244 0.13 42.42 -10.20
C ASN A 244 -0.40 41.40 -9.18
N ILE A 245 0.09 40.15 -9.23
CA ILE A 245 0.01 39.27 -8.05
C ILE A 245 1.12 39.75 -7.11
N SER A 246 0.76 40.25 -5.93
CA SER A 246 1.76 40.40 -4.87
C SER A 246 2.18 38.99 -4.46
N TYR A 247 3.35 38.59 -4.94
CA TYR A 247 3.95 37.31 -4.59
C TYR A 247 4.04 37.13 -3.07
N VAL A 248 4.26 38.24 -2.37
CA VAL A 248 4.29 38.33 -0.91
C VAL A 248 2.92 37.98 -0.32
N ASP A 249 1.83 38.59 -0.79
CA ASP A 249 0.47 38.36 -0.26
C ASP A 249 0.02 36.89 -0.48
N SER A 250 0.45 36.29 -1.60
CA SER A 250 0.18 34.87 -1.90
C SER A 250 0.93 33.89 -0.98
N ILE A 251 2.09 34.30 -0.46
CA ILE A 251 2.89 33.55 0.50
C ILE A 251 2.40 33.79 1.93
N LEU A 252 2.00 35.03 2.25
CA LEU A 252 1.43 35.42 3.54
C LEU A 252 0.02 34.85 3.77
N GLY A 253 -0.57 34.20 2.76
CA GLY A 253 -1.90 33.58 2.86
C GLY A 253 -3.05 34.57 2.75
N GLU A 254 -2.77 35.82 2.37
CA GLU A 254 -3.77 36.88 2.28
C GLU A 254 -4.68 36.71 1.04
N GLU A 255 -4.23 35.95 0.03
CA GLU A 255 -5.04 35.58 -1.14
C GLU A 255 -5.11 34.06 -1.35
N ASN A 256 -6.33 33.50 -1.27
CA ASN A 256 -6.69 32.08 -1.51
C ASN A 256 -6.52 31.61 -2.99
N GLU A 257 -5.60 32.22 -3.73
CA GLU A 257 -5.45 32.05 -5.18
C GLU A 257 -4.58 30.85 -5.59
N ILE A 258 -4.05 30.07 -4.65
CA ILE A 258 -3.22 28.89 -4.94
C ILE A 258 -4.05 27.59 -4.96
N GLU A 259 -3.70 26.69 -5.86
CA GLU A 259 -4.20 25.32 -5.94
C GLU A 259 -3.04 24.32 -5.96
N ILE A 260 -3.10 23.30 -5.11
CA ILE A 260 -2.13 22.20 -5.15
C ILE A 260 -2.57 21.21 -6.22
N THR A 261 -1.67 20.88 -7.15
CA THR A 261 -1.91 19.92 -8.22
C THR A 261 -0.91 18.78 -8.15
N ILE A 262 -1.29 17.64 -8.72
CA ILE A 262 -0.43 16.45 -8.77
C ILE A 262 -0.46 15.98 -10.21
N LEU A 263 0.72 15.87 -10.81
CA LEU A 263 0.90 15.45 -12.18
C LEU A 263 1.91 14.29 -12.26
N PRO A 264 1.87 13.49 -13.33
CA PRO A 264 2.94 12.55 -13.63
C PRO A 264 4.27 13.28 -13.72
N SER A 265 5.28 12.77 -13.02
CA SER A 265 6.63 13.30 -13.10
C SER A 265 7.20 13.15 -14.51
N LYS A 266 8.01 14.11 -14.96
CA LYS A 266 8.68 14.10 -16.26
C LYS A 266 9.95 13.22 -16.28
N LEU A 267 10.27 12.54 -15.18
CA LEU A 267 11.49 11.75 -15.04
C LEU A 267 11.50 10.53 -15.98
N GLY A 268 12.37 10.57 -16.99
CA GLY A 268 13.02 9.36 -17.52
C GLY A 268 12.58 8.83 -18.88
N TYR A 269 11.52 9.34 -19.52
CA TYR A 269 11.25 8.99 -20.92
C TYR A 269 11.79 10.08 -21.84
N PRO A 270 12.95 9.87 -22.50
CA PRO A 270 13.45 10.82 -23.48
C PRO A 270 12.49 10.85 -24.66
N TYR A 271 11.57 11.82 -24.68
CA TYR A 271 10.87 12.29 -25.87
C TYR A 271 10.36 11.21 -26.84
N ILE A 272 9.85 10.08 -26.34
CA ILE A 272 9.05 9.17 -27.17
C ILE A 272 7.60 9.40 -26.74
N ARG A 273 6.76 9.85 -27.68
CA ARG A 273 5.29 9.83 -27.57
C ARG A 273 4.81 8.36 -27.59
N ASP A 274 5.30 7.54 -26.66
CA ASP A 274 5.15 6.09 -26.62
C ASP A 274 3.90 5.67 -25.84
N LEU A 275 3.34 4.50 -26.17
CA LEU A 275 2.26 3.85 -25.44
C LEU A 275 2.60 3.71 -23.95
N LYS A 276 3.86 3.40 -23.61
CA LYS A 276 4.35 3.29 -22.23
C LYS A 276 4.17 4.56 -21.42
N GLN A 277 4.47 5.74 -21.99
CA GLN A 277 4.27 7.02 -21.31
C GLN A 277 2.77 7.30 -21.08
N ARG A 278 1.92 6.91 -22.04
CA ARG A 278 0.46 7.05 -21.89
C ARG A 278 -0.05 6.15 -20.76
N GLU A 279 0.42 4.91 -20.69
CA GLU A 279 0.09 3.97 -19.61
C GLU A 279 0.57 4.47 -18.26
N PHE A 280 1.81 4.94 -18.18
CA PHE A 280 2.37 5.56 -16.98
C PHE A 280 1.53 6.75 -16.50
N ASN A 281 1.24 7.71 -17.38
CA ASN A 281 0.42 8.87 -17.06
C ASN A 281 -0.98 8.46 -16.62
N ARG A 282 -1.56 7.45 -17.27
CA ARG A 282 -2.86 6.88 -16.91
C ARG A 282 -2.82 6.28 -15.51
N LYS A 283 -1.79 5.51 -15.15
CA LYS A 283 -1.62 4.95 -13.80
C LYS A 283 -1.58 6.05 -12.74
N VAL A 284 -0.70 7.05 -12.91
CA VAL A 284 -0.62 8.20 -11.98
C VAL A 284 -1.98 8.89 -11.83
N ASN A 285 -2.64 9.23 -12.94
CA ASN A 285 -3.93 9.91 -12.93
C ASN A 285 -5.03 9.07 -12.27
N ASN A 286 -5.02 7.75 -12.48
CA ASN A 286 -5.92 6.82 -11.83
C ASN A 286 -5.73 6.84 -10.32
N ASN A 287 -4.49 6.76 -9.80
CA ASN A 287 -4.21 6.92 -8.36
C ASN A 287 -4.67 8.28 -7.81
N VAL A 288 -4.33 9.38 -8.52
CA VAL A 288 -4.73 10.74 -8.11
C VAL A 288 -6.25 10.87 -8.01
N LYS A 289 -6.99 10.29 -8.97
CA LYS A 289 -8.45 10.26 -8.97
C LYS A 289 -9.02 9.34 -7.89
N MET A 290 -8.49 8.12 -7.76
CA MET A 290 -8.93 7.09 -6.82
C MET A 290 -8.93 7.63 -5.39
N PHE A 291 -7.79 8.19 -4.97
CA PHE A 291 -7.61 8.71 -3.62
C PHE A 291 -7.89 10.22 -3.52
N ARG A 292 -8.53 10.81 -4.54
CA ARG A 292 -8.86 12.24 -4.64
C ARG A 292 -7.72 13.14 -4.16
N LEU A 293 -6.47 12.80 -4.51
CA LEU A 293 -5.29 13.39 -3.88
C LEU A 293 -5.27 14.90 -4.02
N LYS A 294 -5.67 15.43 -5.19
CA LYS A 294 -5.85 16.87 -5.39
C LYS A 294 -6.73 17.48 -4.30
N ALA A 295 -7.93 16.94 -4.06
CA ALA A 295 -8.82 17.47 -3.03
C ALA A 295 -8.20 17.39 -1.62
N VAL A 296 -7.53 16.28 -1.29
CA VAL A 296 -6.86 16.07 0.01
C VAL A 296 -5.77 17.12 0.24
N TYR A 297 -4.81 17.28 -0.67
CA TYR A 297 -3.74 18.27 -0.50
C TYR A 297 -4.28 19.71 -0.46
N ASN A 298 -5.36 19.99 -1.19
CA ASN A 298 -5.99 21.31 -1.16
C ASN A 298 -6.71 21.62 0.18
N GLN A 299 -6.94 20.65 1.07
CA GLN A 299 -7.35 20.90 2.47
C GLN A 299 -6.18 21.35 3.37
N HIS A 300 -4.94 21.23 2.89
CA HIS A 300 -3.72 21.56 3.64
C HIS A 300 -2.96 22.75 3.04
N LYS A 301 -3.62 23.60 2.25
CA LYS A 301 -2.98 24.74 1.57
C LYS A 301 -2.29 25.68 2.53
N GLU A 302 -2.98 26.09 3.58
CA GLU A 302 -2.47 27.05 4.57
C GLU A 302 -1.19 26.51 5.22
N PHE A 303 -1.19 25.25 5.64
CA PHE A 303 0.01 24.58 6.17
C PHE A 303 1.15 24.53 5.14
N ILE A 304 0.85 24.22 3.87
CA ILE A 304 1.86 24.20 2.81
C ILE A 304 2.42 25.61 2.57
N GLN A 305 1.57 26.64 2.52
CA GLN A 305 1.97 28.04 2.35
C GLN A 305 2.84 28.52 3.51
N GLU A 306 2.47 28.22 4.75
CA GLU A 306 3.26 28.55 5.94
C GLU A 306 4.67 27.94 5.88
N ASN A 307 4.78 26.68 5.44
CA ASN A 307 6.09 26.03 5.28
C ASN A 307 6.91 26.59 4.11
N ILE A 308 6.26 27.02 3.02
CA ILE A 308 6.92 27.75 1.94
C ILE A 308 7.45 29.10 2.44
N LEU A 309 6.67 29.84 3.23
CA LEU A 309 7.09 31.10 3.84
C LEU A 309 8.30 30.87 4.75
N LYS A 310 8.21 29.89 5.65
CA LYS A 310 9.34 29.50 6.52
C LYS A 310 10.58 29.22 5.69
N ALA A 311 10.50 28.37 4.67
CA ALA A 311 11.65 28.05 3.83
C ALA A 311 12.24 29.26 3.08
N ARG A 312 11.45 30.31 2.81
CA ARG A 312 11.96 31.58 2.24
C ARG A 312 12.63 32.47 3.28
N ILE A 313 12.11 32.50 4.50
CA ILE A 313 12.73 33.21 5.63
C ILE A 313 14.09 32.56 5.95
N TYR A 314 14.11 31.23 6.06
CA TYR A 314 15.30 30.41 6.23
C TYR A 314 16.08 30.23 4.92
N ASN A 315 16.47 31.35 4.30
CA ASN A 315 17.34 31.36 3.12
C ASN A 315 18.78 30.94 3.47
N GLU A 316 19.60 30.64 2.44
CA GLU A 316 20.98 30.16 2.62
C GLU A 316 21.83 31.06 3.53
N ILE A 317 21.69 32.39 3.44
CA ILE A 317 22.45 33.33 4.27
C ILE A 317 22.07 33.17 5.74
N TYR A 318 20.76 33.09 6.03
CA TYR A 318 20.28 32.94 7.39
C TYR A 318 20.61 31.55 7.96
N LEU A 319 20.54 30.50 7.13
CA LEU A 319 20.95 29.15 7.54
C LEU A 319 22.44 29.10 7.92
N ASN A 320 23.32 29.71 7.12
CA ASN A 320 24.75 29.80 7.42
C ASN A 320 25.01 30.59 8.71
N GLN A 321 24.23 31.65 8.96
CA GLN A 321 24.32 32.40 10.19
C GLN A 321 23.88 31.57 11.41
N LEU A 322 22.79 30.81 11.29
CA LEU A 322 22.34 29.90 12.36
C LEU A 322 23.39 28.82 12.67
N GLU A 323 24.03 28.25 11.65
CA GLU A 323 25.12 27.30 11.83
C GLU A 323 26.31 27.92 12.59
N PHE A 324 26.66 29.16 12.27
CA PHE A 324 27.71 29.90 12.98
C PHE A 324 27.33 30.23 14.43
N ASP A 325 26.09 30.66 14.67
CA ASP A 325 25.61 31.10 15.98
C ASP A 325 25.34 29.91 16.93
N PHE A 326 24.97 28.74 16.41
CA PHE A 326 24.61 27.55 17.19
C PHE A 326 25.38 26.27 16.80
N PRO A 327 26.73 26.28 16.83
CA PRO A 327 27.56 25.17 16.33
C PRO A 327 27.45 23.88 17.16
N LEU A 328 26.92 23.95 18.39
CA LEU A 328 26.67 22.78 19.23
C LEU A 328 25.33 22.09 18.92
N ILE A 329 24.40 22.81 18.29
CA ILE A 329 23.04 22.34 17.97
C ILE A 329 22.95 21.93 16.50
N ILE A 330 23.52 22.75 15.61
CA ILE A 330 23.54 22.53 14.17
C ILE A 330 24.91 21.97 13.80
N LYS A 331 24.97 20.69 13.42
CA LYS A 331 26.25 20.03 13.12
C LYS A 331 26.67 20.20 11.67
N ASN A 332 25.72 20.49 10.77
CA ASN A 332 25.97 20.81 9.36
C ASN A 332 24.75 21.47 8.70
N GLU A 333 24.96 22.15 7.57
CA GLU A 333 23.93 22.77 6.73
C GLU A 333 22.80 21.80 6.29
N ASN A 334 23.09 20.50 6.12
CA ASN A 334 22.07 19.52 5.76
C ASN A 334 21.08 19.31 6.91
N ASP A 335 21.51 19.36 8.18
CA ASP A 335 20.63 19.24 9.34
C ASP A 335 19.57 20.35 9.33
N LEU A 336 19.97 21.58 8.96
CA LEU A 336 19.06 22.72 8.81
C LEU A 336 18.11 22.54 7.62
N LYS A 337 18.60 22.08 6.46
CA LYS A 337 17.75 21.78 5.31
C LYS A 337 16.74 20.68 5.63
N THR A 338 17.08 19.69 6.47
CA THR A 338 16.13 18.66 6.93
C THR A 338 15.02 19.19 7.85
N LEU A 339 15.16 20.39 8.43
CA LEU A 339 14.06 21.05 9.13
C LEU A 339 12.96 21.51 8.17
N LEU A 340 13.33 21.80 6.91
CA LEU A 340 12.42 22.34 5.89
C LEU A 340 11.96 21.26 4.90
N ILE A 341 12.88 20.40 4.45
CA ILE A 341 12.63 19.31 3.50
C ILE A 341 13.07 17.99 4.10
N LYS A 342 12.13 17.07 4.24
CA LYS A 342 12.46 15.71 4.66
C LYS A 342 13.04 14.91 3.49
N PRO A 343 14.10 14.11 3.70
CA PRO A 343 14.51 13.13 2.70
C PRO A 343 13.41 12.08 2.50
N SER A 344 13.40 11.39 1.36
CA SER A 344 12.33 10.43 1.03
C SER A 344 12.17 9.31 2.06
N ILE A 345 13.28 8.85 2.66
CA ILE A 345 13.29 7.85 3.73
C ILE A 345 12.48 8.26 4.97
N GLU A 346 12.30 9.57 5.20
CA GLU A 346 11.54 10.10 6.33
C GLU A 346 10.07 10.36 6.00
N PHE A 347 9.63 10.18 4.75
CA PHE A 347 8.24 10.44 4.37
C PHE A 347 7.23 9.53 5.07
N THR A 348 7.65 8.33 5.45
CA THR A 348 6.85 7.36 6.19
C THR A 348 6.52 7.83 7.61
N ASN A 349 7.20 8.86 8.12
CA ASN A 349 7.03 9.40 9.47
C ASN A 349 6.48 10.83 9.51
N ASN A 350 6.47 11.54 8.38
CA ASN A 350 6.12 12.96 8.33
C ASN A 350 4.96 13.20 7.37
N ILE A 351 3.89 13.84 7.87
CA ILE A 351 2.77 14.24 7.02
C ILE A 351 3.18 15.36 6.07
N LEU A 352 2.64 15.32 4.86
CA LEU A 352 2.83 16.28 3.77
C LEU A 352 4.28 16.47 3.31
N SER A 353 5.21 15.70 3.86
CA SER A 353 6.63 15.79 3.56
C SER A 353 6.93 15.59 2.08
N LYS A 354 6.18 14.71 1.39
CA LYS A 354 6.32 14.52 -0.06
C LYS A 354 5.94 15.79 -0.82
N ALA A 355 4.81 16.40 -0.48
CA ALA A 355 4.35 17.62 -1.14
C ALA A 355 5.28 18.80 -0.86
N LEU A 356 5.68 18.98 0.41
CA LEU A 356 6.64 20.00 0.79
C LEU A 356 7.98 19.79 0.07
N SER A 357 8.52 18.58 0.07
CA SER A 357 9.75 18.27 -0.66
C SER A 357 9.64 18.59 -2.15
N ASP A 358 8.55 18.19 -2.81
CA ASP A 358 8.39 18.47 -4.23
C ASP A 358 8.33 19.96 -4.55
N ILE A 359 7.54 20.72 -3.78
CA ILE A 359 7.30 22.15 -4.00
C ILE A 359 8.55 22.96 -3.66
N LEU A 360 9.15 22.73 -2.49
CA LEU A 360 10.30 23.51 -2.02
C LEU A 360 11.55 23.28 -2.88
N ASN A 361 11.79 22.04 -3.33
CA ASN A 361 12.89 21.77 -4.26
C ASN A 361 12.67 22.39 -5.66
N GLU A 362 11.41 22.55 -6.08
CA GLU A 362 11.10 23.15 -7.39
C GLU A 362 11.18 24.69 -7.36
N GLU A 363 10.90 25.32 -6.22
CA GLU A 363 10.64 26.76 -6.17
C GLU A 363 11.65 27.57 -5.34
N ILE A 364 12.38 26.92 -4.43
CA ILE A 364 13.30 27.58 -3.51
C ILE A 364 14.70 27.02 -3.70
N PHE A 365 14.86 25.72 -3.49
CA PHE A 365 16.15 25.05 -3.56
C PHE A 365 16.43 24.51 -4.97
N ILE A 366 16.01 25.24 -6.01
CA ILE A 366 16.30 24.90 -7.40
C ILE A 366 17.75 24.49 -7.45
N ASN A 367 18.02 23.21 -7.70
CA ASN A 367 19.37 22.70 -7.84
C ASN A 367 20.10 23.64 -8.79
N LYS A 368 21.01 24.47 -8.25
CA LYS A 368 22.07 25.10 -9.02
C LYS A 368 22.90 23.94 -9.54
N LYS A 369 22.47 23.37 -10.67
CA LYS A 369 23.25 22.43 -11.45
C LYS A 369 24.49 23.13 -11.98
#